data_AF-A0A6L2PQG1-F1
#
_entry.id   AF-A0A6L2PQG1-F1
#
_cell.length_a   1.000
_cell.length_b   1.000
_cell.length_c   1.000
_cell.angle_alpha   90.00
_cell.angle_beta   90.00
_cell.angle_gamma   90.00
#
_symmetry.space_group_name_H-M   'P 1'
#
loop_
_entity.id
_entity.type
_entity.pdbx_description
1 polymer ?
#
loop_
_entity_poly.entity_id
_entity_poly.type
_entity_poly.pdbx_seq_one_letter_code
_entity_poly.pdbx_strand_id
1 'polypeptide(L)'
;CCGHIVLHCRRCVYILFCTAGAVFTLCVVPQVLCNTGGLTEIPIKSLPSTVEHLSLSKNHFPVIKSDAFAGLRGLKKLSLDANNISVIKPFAFRGLPRLRELSIQHTPLTTVAQFSFAGLQNITTILLGYNRIQRVEGYAFAGTSNVRLLYLKYNPLHRLESSAFSGLSNVERLLFPSGIRVVEPDAFTGLDTVGYLQLAFMDLPYLKPFTFRGLSHVHILGIHDSDLGVIRPGAFEGMTQIGVLSLKNNKIDAIQELSLRPANRIKVLTFRGNHLLETPRSGAVIIQGVEELNVIDNHFPCDCRIHTLLDSPLANDTTGIDFRSKNYCISPLEVNGKAMSDLDLDSIGRCQEQVTRGNLEASKGSAHSGGIETYLLSDSVIIVYLLAVLYNR
;
A
#
# COMPACT_ATOMS: atom_id res chain seq x y z
N CYS A 1 -13.37 -49.92 13.47
CA CYS A 1 -13.80 -48.54 13.74
C CYS A 1 -12.56 -47.70 14.06
N CYS A 2 -12.27 -46.64 13.29
CA CYS A 2 -11.26 -45.66 13.69
C CYS A 2 -11.79 -44.94 14.95
N GLY A 3 -11.19 -45.21 16.11
CA GLY A 3 -11.50 -44.51 17.35
C GLY A 3 -10.55 -43.33 17.54
N HIS A 4 -11.09 -42.16 17.89
CA HIS A 4 -10.28 -41.08 18.44
C HIS A 4 -10.00 -41.38 19.91
N ILE A 5 -8.73 -41.53 20.29
CA ILE A 5 -8.34 -41.65 21.70
C ILE A 5 -7.91 -40.26 22.17
N VAL A 6 -8.58 -39.77 23.21
CA VAL A 6 -8.25 -38.52 23.88
C VAL A 6 -7.43 -38.87 25.12
N LEU A 7 -6.13 -38.61 25.10
CA LEU A 7 -5.27 -38.76 26.28
C LEU A 7 -5.11 -37.39 26.96
N HIS A 8 -5.48 -37.33 28.24
CA HIS A 8 -5.20 -36.18 29.09
C HIS A 8 -3.85 -36.37 29.77
N CYS A 9 -2.89 -35.46 29.55
CA CYS A 9 -1.64 -35.45 30.32
C CYS A 9 -1.34 -34.03 30.81
N ARG A 10 -1.41 -33.85 32.14
CA ARG A 10 -0.94 -32.74 33.01
C ARG A 10 -1.22 -31.28 32.62
N ARG A 11 -1.75 -30.97 31.44
CA ARG A 11 -2.22 -29.66 30.91
C ARG A 11 -2.52 -29.69 29.39
N CYS A 12 -2.22 -30.80 28.70
CA CYS A 12 -2.44 -31.00 27.28
C CYS A 12 -3.38 -32.18 27.02
N VAL A 13 -4.09 -32.08 25.90
CA VAL A 13 -4.97 -33.11 25.34
C VAL A 13 -4.33 -33.59 24.04
N TYR A 14 -4.07 -34.90 23.97
CA TYR A 14 -3.50 -35.56 22.80
C TYR A 14 -4.62 -36.30 22.09
N ILE A 15 -4.82 -36.00 20.81
CA ILE A 15 -5.83 -36.66 19.98
C ILE A 15 -5.07 -37.63 19.07
N LEU A 16 -5.27 -38.92 19.30
CA LEU A 16 -4.67 -39.98 18.49
C LEU A 16 -5.63 -40.42 17.40
N PHE A 17 -5.05 -40.67 16.22
CA PHE A 17 -5.71 -41.34 15.13
C PHE A 17 -5.02 -42.69 14.96
N CYS A 18 -5.74 -43.77 15.28
CA CYS A 18 -5.25 -45.12 15.10
C CYS A 18 -5.93 -45.75 13.87
N THR A 19 -5.15 -46.15 12.87
CA THR A 19 -5.63 -46.97 11.77
C THR A 19 -5.63 -48.44 12.19
N ALA A 20 -6.77 -49.12 12.10
CA ALA A 20 -6.84 -50.55 12.39
C ALA A 20 -6.26 -51.34 11.19
N GLY A 21 -4.99 -51.74 11.30
CA GLY A 21 -4.37 -52.76 10.46
C GLY A 21 -3.94 -53.92 11.35
N ALA A 22 -4.26 -55.16 10.94
CA ALA A 22 -3.96 -56.36 11.72
C ALA A 22 -2.48 -56.39 12.15
N VAL A 23 -2.26 -56.62 13.45
CA VAL A 23 -0.98 -56.87 14.14
C VAL A 23 -0.18 -55.64 14.63
N PHE A 24 -0.41 -54.41 14.19
CA PHE A 24 0.21 -53.23 14.83
C PHE A 24 -0.73 -52.00 14.87
N THR A 25 -1.20 -51.63 16.06
CA THR A 25 -1.88 -50.36 16.27
C THR A 25 -0.85 -49.21 16.29
N LEU A 26 -0.52 -48.66 15.13
CA LEU A 26 0.22 -47.39 15.03
C LEU A 26 -0.74 -46.23 15.34
N CYS A 27 -0.74 -45.76 16.58
CA CYS A 27 -1.45 -44.53 16.93
C CYS A 27 -0.51 -43.35 16.73
N VAL A 28 -0.71 -42.61 15.63
CA VAL A 28 -0.03 -41.32 15.43
C VAL A 28 -0.77 -40.29 16.27
N VAL A 29 -0.04 -39.36 16.89
CA VAL A 29 -0.64 -38.19 17.55
C VAL A 29 -0.58 -37.01 16.58
N PRO A 30 -1.50 -36.88 15.60
CA PRO A 30 -1.44 -35.77 14.67
C PRO A 30 -1.82 -34.46 15.34
N GLN A 31 -2.50 -34.47 16.51
CA GLN A 31 -2.97 -33.24 17.13
C GLN A 31 -2.74 -33.20 18.64
N VAL A 32 -2.20 -32.07 19.10
CA VAL A 32 -1.96 -31.74 20.51
C VAL A 32 -2.59 -30.38 20.83
N LEU A 33 -3.42 -30.34 21.87
CA LEU A 33 -4.09 -29.13 22.36
C LEU A 33 -3.67 -28.84 23.79
N CYS A 34 -3.00 -27.72 24.04
CA CYS A 34 -2.54 -27.31 25.37
C CYS A 34 -3.12 -25.95 25.75
N ASN A 35 -4.44 -25.84 25.88
CA ASN A 35 -5.14 -24.54 25.98
C ASN A 35 -5.57 -24.15 27.41
N THR A 36 -4.81 -24.60 28.40
CA THR A 36 -5.23 -24.64 29.81
C THR A 36 -4.87 -23.42 30.65
N GLY A 37 -4.24 -22.38 30.07
CA GLY A 37 -3.94 -21.14 30.81
C GLY A 37 -2.64 -21.15 31.62
N GLY A 38 -1.91 -22.27 31.66
CA GLY A 38 -0.83 -22.45 32.64
C GLY A 38 0.59 -22.44 32.07
N LEU A 39 0.78 -22.44 30.75
CA LEU A 39 2.11 -22.53 30.16
C LEU A 39 2.76 -21.16 30.06
N THR A 40 3.98 -21.02 30.59
CA THR A 40 4.83 -19.84 30.46
C THR A 40 5.97 -20.04 29.45
N GLU A 41 6.25 -21.30 29.10
CA GLU A 41 7.21 -21.71 28.09
C GLU A 41 6.64 -22.82 27.20
N ILE A 42 7.16 -22.91 25.98
CA ILE A 42 6.77 -23.94 25.01
C ILE A 42 7.41 -25.26 25.45
N PRO A 43 6.63 -26.31 25.77
CA PRO A 43 7.15 -27.51 26.39
C PRO A 43 7.70 -28.50 25.34
N ILE A 44 8.72 -28.08 24.59
CA ILE A 44 9.25 -28.79 23.42
C ILE A 44 9.67 -30.23 23.73
N LYS A 45 10.19 -30.49 24.94
CA LYS A 45 10.65 -31.81 25.38
C LYS A 45 9.51 -32.81 25.60
N SER A 46 8.30 -32.34 25.87
CA SER A 46 7.13 -33.21 26.10
C SER A 46 6.22 -33.32 24.87
N LEU A 47 6.55 -32.62 23.78
CA LEU A 47 5.80 -32.69 22.53
C LEU A 47 6.37 -33.83 21.66
N PRO A 48 5.51 -34.69 21.10
CA PRO A 48 5.96 -35.74 20.20
C PRO A 48 6.46 -35.12 18.89
N SER A 49 7.59 -35.62 18.37
CA SER A 49 8.16 -35.16 17.09
C SER A 49 7.25 -35.42 15.87
N THR A 50 6.26 -36.32 16.03
CA THR A 50 5.26 -36.68 15.01
C THR A 50 4.04 -35.77 14.99
N VAL A 51 3.96 -34.76 15.87
CA VAL A 51 2.81 -33.83 15.90
C VAL A 51 2.66 -33.08 14.58
N GLU A 52 1.43 -33.02 14.06
CA GLU A 52 1.10 -32.28 12.85
C GLU A 52 0.33 -30.99 13.17
N HIS A 53 -0.52 -30.98 14.19
CA HIS A 53 -1.36 -29.87 14.60
C HIS A 53 -1.11 -29.56 16.08
N LEU A 54 -0.65 -28.36 16.38
CA LEU A 54 -0.36 -27.93 17.75
C LEU A 54 -1.14 -26.66 18.05
N SER A 55 -1.95 -26.70 19.10
CA SER A 55 -2.59 -25.51 19.67
C SER A 55 -2.02 -25.28 21.06
N LEU A 56 -1.43 -24.11 21.27
CA LEU A 56 -0.99 -23.61 22.57
C LEU A 56 -1.73 -22.31 22.91
N SER A 57 -2.99 -22.21 22.49
CA SER A 57 -3.81 -21.01 22.64
C SER A 57 -4.14 -20.76 24.12
N LYS A 58 -4.45 -19.53 24.51
CA LYS A 58 -4.82 -19.19 25.90
C LYS A 58 -3.75 -19.62 26.92
N ASN A 59 -2.49 -19.27 26.69
CA ASN A 59 -1.39 -19.43 27.66
C ASN A 59 -0.68 -18.08 27.89
N HIS A 60 0.47 -18.12 28.56
CA HIS A 60 1.23 -16.95 28.98
C HIS A 60 2.62 -16.91 28.33
N PHE A 61 2.68 -16.82 26.99
CA PHE A 61 3.93 -16.64 26.26
C PHE A 61 4.19 -15.16 25.94
N PRO A 62 4.96 -14.41 26.74
CA PRO A 62 5.23 -13.00 26.45
C PRO A 62 6.13 -12.81 25.22
N VAL A 63 7.04 -13.76 24.99
CA VAL A 63 8.05 -13.71 23.92
C VAL A 63 8.15 -15.08 23.25
N ILE A 64 8.08 -15.11 21.92
CA ILE A 64 8.46 -16.29 21.14
C ILE A 64 9.94 -16.16 20.78
N LYS A 65 10.76 -17.03 21.36
CA LYS A 65 12.22 -17.06 21.17
C LYS A 65 12.57 -17.56 19.77
N SER A 66 13.79 -17.27 19.32
CA SER A 66 14.36 -17.90 18.12
C SER A 66 14.36 -19.42 18.27
N ASP A 67 14.05 -20.15 17.19
CA ASP A 67 14.01 -21.62 17.18
C ASP A 67 13.08 -22.26 18.22
N ALA A 68 12.04 -21.53 18.67
CA ALA A 68 11.17 -21.96 19.78
C ALA A 68 10.45 -23.30 19.53
N PHE A 69 10.30 -23.69 18.26
CA PHE A 69 9.64 -24.92 17.84
C PHE A 69 10.60 -25.89 17.11
N ALA A 70 11.91 -25.69 17.27
CA ALA A 70 12.90 -26.55 16.64
C ALA A 70 12.70 -28.03 17.03
N GLY A 71 12.70 -28.90 16.02
CA GLY A 71 12.49 -30.34 16.20
C GLY A 71 11.08 -30.83 15.83
N LEU A 72 10.07 -29.96 15.74
CA LEU A 72 8.72 -30.31 15.31
C LEU A 72 8.61 -30.36 13.78
N ARG A 73 9.43 -31.20 13.14
CA ARG A 73 9.57 -31.27 11.67
C ARG A 73 8.29 -31.72 10.95
N GLY A 74 7.40 -32.42 11.65
CA GLY A 74 6.10 -32.88 11.15
C GLY A 74 4.98 -31.82 11.18
N LEU A 75 5.21 -30.70 11.88
CA LEU A 75 4.15 -29.74 12.17
C LEU A 75 3.64 -29.04 10.90
N LYS A 76 2.32 -29.08 10.70
CA LYS A 76 1.57 -28.49 9.60
C LYS A 76 0.71 -27.31 10.05
N LYS A 77 0.18 -27.32 11.27
CA LYS A 77 -0.65 -26.23 11.82
C LYS A 77 -0.21 -25.85 13.23
N LEU A 78 -0.06 -24.55 13.48
CA LEU A 78 0.30 -23.99 14.78
C LEU A 78 -0.64 -22.84 15.15
N SER A 79 -1.32 -22.94 16.28
CA SER A 79 -2.10 -21.84 16.87
C SER A 79 -1.49 -21.40 18.20
N LEU A 80 -1.25 -20.10 18.31
CA LEU A 80 -0.75 -19.38 19.49
C LEU A 80 -1.73 -18.28 19.92
N ASP A 81 -3.00 -18.42 19.55
CA ASP A 81 -4.01 -17.38 19.75
C ASP A 81 -4.30 -17.11 21.23
N ALA A 82 -4.76 -15.91 21.54
CA ALA A 82 -5.14 -15.48 22.90
C ALA A 82 -4.04 -15.69 23.94
N ASN A 83 -2.78 -15.55 23.54
CA ASN A 83 -1.62 -15.48 24.43
C ASN A 83 -1.22 -14.01 24.69
N ASN A 84 -0.36 -13.78 25.68
CA ASN A 84 0.23 -12.46 25.94
C ASN A 84 1.46 -12.14 25.06
N ILE A 85 1.51 -12.63 23.82
CA ILE A 85 2.67 -12.46 22.92
C ILE A 85 2.83 -11.00 22.54
N SER A 86 3.93 -10.39 22.99
CA SER A 86 4.28 -8.99 22.68
C SER A 86 5.45 -8.89 21.71
N VAL A 87 6.30 -9.93 21.64
CA VAL A 87 7.51 -9.96 20.82
C VAL A 87 7.70 -11.34 20.19
N ILE A 88 8.00 -11.35 18.89
CA ILE A 88 8.48 -12.53 18.15
C ILE A 88 9.92 -12.25 17.74
N LYS A 89 10.87 -13.08 18.19
CA LYS A 89 12.28 -12.92 17.86
C LYS A 89 12.57 -13.37 16.41
N PRO A 90 13.65 -12.88 15.79
CA PRO A 90 14.11 -13.36 14.49
C PRO A 90 14.21 -14.89 14.44
N PHE A 91 13.75 -15.50 13.34
CA PHE A 91 13.80 -16.94 13.11
C PHE A 91 13.06 -17.77 14.17
N ALA A 92 12.03 -17.21 14.83
CA ALA A 92 11.24 -17.88 15.86
C ALA A 92 10.65 -19.24 15.42
N PHE A 93 10.25 -19.34 14.15
CA PHE A 93 9.60 -20.51 13.58
C PHE A 93 10.52 -21.35 12.68
N ARG A 94 11.83 -21.11 12.73
CA ARG A 94 12.81 -21.89 11.97
C ARG A 94 12.78 -23.36 12.39
N GLY A 95 13.00 -24.25 11.43
CA GLY A 95 12.96 -25.70 11.66
C GLY A 95 11.58 -26.33 11.53
N LEU A 96 10.58 -25.61 11.03
CA LEU A 96 9.23 -26.09 10.72
C LEU A 96 9.00 -26.25 9.19
N PRO A 97 9.68 -27.19 8.51
CA PRO A 97 9.67 -27.30 7.05
C PRO A 97 8.32 -27.71 6.46
N ARG A 98 7.37 -28.21 7.26
CA ARG A 98 6.05 -28.65 6.80
C ARG A 98 4.91 -27.72 7.22
N LEU A 99 5.21 -26.62 7.92
CA LEU A 99 4.18 -25.72 8.43
C LEU A 99 3.44 -25.07 7.26
N ARG A 100 2.11 -25.16 7.28
CA ARG A 100 1.20 -24.59 6.28
C ARG A 100 0.36 -23.45 6.87
N GLU A 101 -0.02 -23.55 8.14
CA GLU A 101 -0.90 -22.58 8.79
C GLU A 101 -0.33 -22.14 10.14
N LEU A 102 -0.22 -20.82 10.33
CA LEU A 102 0.21 -20.19 11.57
C LEU A 102 -0.81 -19.14 11.99
N SER A 103 -1.34 -19.28 13.20
CA SER A 103 -2.25 -18.30 13.80
C SER A 103 -1.67 -17.72 15.08
N ILE A 104 -1.58 -16.39 15.11
CA ILE A 104 -1.20 -15.57 16.27
C ILE A 104 -2.18 -14.40 16.33
N GLN A 105 -3.39 -14.67 16.79
CA GLN A 105 -4.46 -13.68 16.92
C GLN A 105 -4.77 -13.35 18.38
N HIS A 106 -5.37 -12.19 18.63
CA HIS A 106 -5.76 -11.77 19.98
C HIS A 106 -4.58 -11.71 20.96
N THR A 107 -3.44 -11.22 20.50
CA THR A 107 -2.23 -11.00 21.31
C THR A 107 -1.83 -9.52 21.30
N PRO A 108 -1.09 -9.01 22.30
CA PRO A 108 -0.64 -7.62 22.31
C PRO A 108 0.56 -7.37 21.39
N LEU A 109 0.77 -8.16 20.33
CA LEU A 109 1.89 -8.02 19.40
C LEU A 109 1.84 -6.64 18.73
N THR A 110 2.90 -5.85 18.89
CA THR A 110 2.96 -4.46 18.43
C THR A 110 3.69 -4.28 17.10
N THR A 111 4.58 -5.20 16.74
CA THR A 111 5.43 -5.09 15.55
C THR A 111 5.60 -6.46 14.91
N VAL A 112 5.49 -6.50 13.59
CA VAL A 112 5.97 -7.65 12.80
C VAL A 112 7.43 -7.37 12.47
N ALA A 113 8.31 -7.88 13.34
CA ALA A 113 9.72 -7.53 13.37
C ALA A 113 10.52 -8.19 12.24
N GLN A 114 11.67 -7.61 11.93
CA GLN A 114 12.59 -8.12 10.93
C GLN A 114 12.92 -9.60 11.21
N PHE A 115 12.80 -10.42 10.15
CA PHE A 115 12.97 -11.87 10.17
C PHE A 115 12.10 -12.67 11.16
N SER A 116 11.02 -12.11 11.72
CA SER A 116 10.18 -12.81 12.70
C SER A 116 9.51 -14.06 12.12
N PHE A 117 9.16 -14.05 10.83
CA PHE A 117 8.56 -15.18 10.10
C PHE A 117 9.52 -15.80 9.08
N ALA A 118 10.81 -15.45 9.13
CA ALA A 118 11.75 -15.87 8.10
C ALA A 118 11.97 -17.39 8.04
N GLY A 119 12.15 -17.90 6.82
CA GLY A 119 12.50 -19.30 6.56
C GLY A 119 11.33 -20.28 6.59
N LEU A 120 10.10 -19.81 6.74
CA LEU A 120 8.89 -20.63 6.60
C LEU A 120 8.58 -20.92 5.12
N GLN A 121 9.40 -21.73 4.47
CA GLN A 121 9.34 -21.97 3.02
C GLN A 121 8.00 -22.53 2.53
N ASN A 122 7.30 -23.29 3.38
CA ASN A 122 6.09 -24.03 3.01
C ASN A 122 4.80 -23.43 3.57
N ILE A 123 4.88 -22.31 4.32
CA ILE A 123 3.70 -21.68 4.90
C ILE A 123 2.79 -21.14 3.81
N THR A 124 1.48 -21.36 3.95
CA THR A 124 0.46 -20.86 3.01
C THR A 124 -0.42 -19.80 3.65
N THR A 125 -0.62 -19.87 4.97
CA THR A 125 -1.54 -18.99 5.69
C THR A 125 -0.89 -18.46 6.96
N ILE A 126 -0.82 -17.13 7.08
CA ILE A 126 -0.38 -16.42 8.28
C ILE A 126 -1.52 -15.52 8.75
N LEU A 127 -2.01 -15.81 9.96
CA LEU A 127 -3.11 -15.07 10.59
C LEU A 127 -2.57 -14.22 11.75
N LEU A 128 -2.60 -12.89 11.57
CA LEU A 128 -2.11 -11.90 12.52
C LEU A 128 -3.20 -10.86 12.87
N GLY A 129 -4.47 -11.24 12.72
CA GLY A 129 -5.59 -10.37 13.02
C GLY A 129 -5.82 -10.14 14.51
N TYR A 130 -6.51 -9.04 14.84
CA TYR A 130 -6.88 -8.69 16.22
C TYR A 130 -5.66 -8.59 17.15
N ASN A 131 -4.55 -8.04 16.67
CA ASN A 131 -3.39 -7.72 17.50
C ASN A 131 -3.28 -6.20 17.70
N ARG A 132 -2.11 -5.72 18.11
CA ARG A 132 -1.79 -4.28 18.27
C ARG A 132 -0.71 -3.84 17.29
N ILE A 133 -0.61 -4.49 16.13
CA ILE A 133 0.48 -4.29 15.18
C ILE A 133 0.40 -2.87 14.64
N GLN A 134 1.45 -2.10 14.88
CA GLN A 134 1.60 -0.70 14.51
C GLN A 134 2.47 -0.51 13.27
N ARG A 135 3.44 -1.42 13.06
CA ARG A 135 4.36 -1.40 11.93
C ARG A 135 4.81 -2.79 11.50
N VAL A 136 5.15 -2.92 10.22
CA VAL A 136 5.82 -4.08 9.62
C VAL A 136 7.23 -3.66 9.21
N GLU A 137 8.23 -4.31 9.80
CA GLU A 137 9.64 -4.02 9.54
C GLU A 137 10.14 -4.72 8.26
N GLY A 138 11.22 -4.19 7.68
CA GLY A 138 11.85 -4.76 6.50
C GLY A 138 12.26 -6.23 6.67
N TYR A 139 12.03 -7.04 5.64
CA TYR A 139 12.37 -8.46 5.59
C TYR A 139 11.70 -9.35 6.67
N ALA A 140 10.58 -8.91 7.25
CA ALA A 140 9.84 -9.71 8.24
C ALA A 140 9.42 -11.10 7.72
N PHE A 141 9.16 -11.21 6.42
CA PHE A 141 8.70 -12.42 5.71
C PHE A 141 9.77 -13.05 4.80
N ALA A 142 11.05 -12.81 5.06
CA ALA A 142 12.13 -13.32 4.20
C ALA A 142 12.08 -14.85 4.03
N GLY A 143 12.04 -15.31 2.78
CA GLY A 143 12.03 -16.75 2.46
C GLY A 143 10.70 -17.45 2.71
N THR A 144 9.57 -16.73 2.73
CA THR A 144 8.21 -17.30 2.83
C THR A 144 7.46 -17.22 1.48
N SER A 145 8.04 -17.80 0.43
CA SER A 145 7.59 -17.64 -0.96
C SER A 145 6.23 -18.25 -1.30
N ASN A 146 5.69 -19.12 -0.43
CA ASN A 146 4.44 -19.85 -0.67
C ASN A 146 3.23 -19.30 0.10
N VAL A 147 3.36 -18.15 0.78
CA VAL A 147 2.24 -17.51 1.51
C VAL A 147 1.15 -17.12 0.51
N ARG A 148 -0.03 -17.71 0.62
CA ARG A 148 -1.21 -17.35 -0.19
C ARG A 148 -2.11 -16.35 0.51
N LEU A 149 -2.21 -16.44 1.83
CA LEU A 149 -3.02 -15.55 2.66
C LEU A 149 -2.19 -14.95 3.80
N LEU A 150 -2.06 -13.63 3.80
CA LEU A 150 -1.57 -12.86 4.93
C LEU A 150 -2.70 -11.97 5.47
N TYR A 151 -3.14 -12.25 6.69
CA TYR A 151 -4.26 -11.55 7.34
C TYR A 151 -3.77 -10.62 8.44
N LEU A 152 -3.84 -9.31 8.20
CA LEU A 152 -3.43 -8.25 9.13
C LEU A 152 -4.59 -7.35 9.60
N LYS A 153 -5.84 -7.67 9.25
CA LYS A 153 -7.02 -6.87 9.65
C LYS A 153 -7.16 -6.74 11.16
N TYR A 154 -7.85 -5.68 11.59
CA TYR A 154 -8.05 -5.37 13.01
C TYR A 154 -6.73 -5.16 13.76
N ASN A 155 -5.83 -4.37 13.16
CA ASN A 155 -4.61 -3.87 13.77
C ASN A 155 -4.49 -2.36 13.53
N PRO A 156 -3.92 -1.58 14.46
CA PRO A 156 -3.64 -0.16 14.28
C PRO A 156 -2.36 0.09 13.42
N LEU A 157 -2.24 -0.59 12.29
CA LEU A 157 -1.06 -0.55 11.43
C LEU A 157 -1.01 0.78 10.68
N HIS A 158 -0.01 1.60 10.99
CA HIS A 158 0.14 2.92 10.39
C HIS A 158 1.44 3.10 9.60
N ARG A 159 2.42 2.18 9.74
CA ARG A 159 3.71 2.26 9.04
C ARG A 159 4.11 0.96 8.36
N LEU A 160 4.52 1.07 7.10
CA LEU A 160 5.18 0.02 6.32
C LEU A 160 6.61 0.46 6.03
N GLU A 161 7.59 -0.31 6.50
CA GLU A 161 9.01 -0.02 6.26
C GLU A 161 9.47 -0.56 4.89
N SER A 162 10.59 -0.06 4.38
CA SER A 162 11.18 -0.54 3.13
C SER A 162 11.40 -2.06 3.16
N SER A 163 11.05 -2.75 2.07
CA SER A 163 11.14 -4.22 1.96
C SER A 163 10.31 -5.01 3.00
N ALA A 164 9.28 -4.42 3.59
CA ALA A 164 8.40 -5.07 4.57
C ALA A 164 7.85 -6.43 4.11
N PHE A 165 7.52 -6.54 2.81
CA PHE A 165 6.94 -7.74 2.21
C PHE A 165 7.92 -8.56 1.38
N SER A 166 9.23 -8.31 1.52
CA SER A 166 10.25 -9.05 0.79
C SER A 166 10.19 -10.55 1.11
N GLY A 167 10.10 -11.36 0.06
CA GLY A 167 9.96 -12.82 0.14
C GLY A 167 8.54 -13.34 -0.09
N LEU A 168 7.54 -12.46 -0.19
CA LEU A 168 6.15 -12.81 -0.49
C LEU A 168 5.88 -12.88 -2.00
N SER A 169 6.52 -13.83 -2.68
CA SER A 169 6.46 -13.92 -4.16
C SER A 169 5.13 -14.45 -4.72
N ASN A 170 4.28 -15.13 -3.93
CA ASN A 170 3.06 -15.79 -4.42
C ASN A 170 1.83 -15.61 -3.53
N VAL A 171 1.39 -14.36 -3.35
CA VAL A 171 0.27 -14.01 -2.45
C VAL A 171 -1.04 -13.89 -3.20
N GLU A 172 -2.01 -14.75 -2.92
CA GLU A 172 -3.35 -14.61 -3.48
C GLU A 172 -4.10 -13.44 -2.84
N ARG A 173 -4.03 -13.32 -1.50
CA ARG A 173 -4.76 -12.31 -0.71
C ARG A 173 -3.90 -11.71 0.39
N LEU A 174 -3.65 -10.41 0.27
CA LEU A 174 -2.99 -9.60 1.30
C LEU A 174 -4.02 -8.67 1.92
N LEU A 175 -4.46 -8.97 3.14
CA LEU A 175 -5.55 -8.27 3.79
C LEU A 175 -5.02 -7.30 4.86
N PHE A 176 -4.85 -6.04 4.45
CA PHE A 176 -4.46 -4.94 5.33
C PHE A 176 -5.62 -4.40 6.18
N PRO A 177 -5.32 -3.80 7.35
CA PRO A 177 -6.24 -2.89 8.00
C PRO A 177 -6.28 -1.54 7.27
N SER A 178 -7.31 -0.76 7.56
CA SER A 178 -7.43 0.63 7.11
C SER A 178 -6.48 1.55 7.90
N GLY A 179 -6.18 2.75 7.38
CA GLY A 179 -5.51 3.78 8.17
C GLY A 179 -3.97 3.81 8.09
N ILE A 180 -3.37 3.25 7.05
CA ILE A 180 -1.92 3.34 6.84
C ILE A 180 -1.54 4.79 6.51
N ARG A 181 -0.61 5.38 7.28
CA ARG A 181 -0.21 6.79 7.17
C ARG A 181 1.21 6.97 6.63
N VAL A 182 2.04 5.94 6.72
CA VAL A 182 3.43 5.98 6.27
C VAL A 182 3.71 4.72 5.46
N VAL A 183 3.94 4.90 4.17
CA VAL A 183 4.52 3.89 3.29
C VAL A 183 5.91 4.38 2.91
N GLU A 184 6.94 3.68 3.35
CA GLU A 184 8.31 3.97 2.93
C GLU A 184 8.52 3.56 1.47
N PRO A 185 9.46 4.22 0.75
CA PRO A 185 9.90 3.74 -0.55
C PRO A 185 10.23 2.25 -0.48
N ASP A 186 9.89 1.49 -1.51
CA ASP A 186 10.22 0.06 -1.62
C ASP A 186 9.51 -0.86 -0.62
N ALA A 187 8.50 -0.39 0.12
CA ALA A 187 7.78 -1.20 1.09
C ALA A 187 7.22 -2.51 0.48
N PHE A 188 6.79 -2.46 -0.78
CA PHE A 188 6.22 -3.58 -1.52
C PHE A 188 7.24 -4.38 -2.35
N THR A 189 8.54 -4.16 -2.16
CA THR A 189 9.58 -4.89 -2.89
C THR A 189 9.52 -6.39 -2.61
N GLY A 190 9.50 -7.19 -3.68
CA GLY A 190 9.42 -8.66 -3.63
C GLY A 190 8.00 -9.22 -3.58
N LEU A 191 6.98 -8.38 -3.80
CA LEU A 191 5.60 -8.81 -4.05
C LEU A 191 5.40 -9.08 -5.54
N ASP A 192 5.89 -10.25 -5.98
CA ASP A 192 5.99 -10.59 -7.40
C ASP A 192 4.66 -11.00 -8.04
N THR A 193 3.73 -11.51 -7.24
CA THR A 193 2.36 -11.80 -7.65
C THR A 193 1.42 -11.52 -6.48
N VAL A 194 0.45 -10.64 -6.71
CA VAL A 194 -0.61 -10.33 -5.74
C VAL A 194 -1.95 -10.37 -6.43
N GLY A 195 -2.85 -11.26 -6.00
CA GLY A 195 -4.20 -11.28 -6.57
C GLY A 195 -4.95 -9.97 -6.29
N TYR A 196 -5.07 -9.62 -5.02
CA TYR A 196 -5.86 -8.46 -4.61
C TYR A 196 -5.14 -7.65 -3.53
N LEU A 197 -4.82 -6.40 -3.86
CA LEU A 197 -4.22 -5.44 -2.94
C LEU A 197 -5.13 -4.20 -2.83
N GLN A 198 -5.76 -4.04 -1.66
CA GLN A 198 -6.54 -2.86 -1.33
C GLN A 198 -5.88 -2.05 -0.22
N LEU A 199 -5.81 -0.74 -0.46
CA LEU A 199 -5.41 0.27 0.50
C LEU A 199 -6.57 1.23 0.67
N ALA A 200 -6.99 1.46 1.91
CA ALA A 200 -8.17 2.26 2.20
C ALA A 200 -7.97 3.16 3.41
N PHE A 201 -8.62 4.31 3.41
CA PHE A 201 -8.56 5.31 4.47
C PHE A 201 -7.11 5.68 4.82
N MET A 202 -6.25 5.78 3.81
CA MET A 202 -4.91 6.33 3.99
C MET A 202 -5.04 7.84 4.16
N ASP A 203 -4.24 8.39 5.09
CA ASP A 203 -4.19 9.82 5.38
C ASP A 203 -2.74 10.27 5.14
N LEU A 204 -2.40 10.36 3.85
CA LEU A 204 -1.03 10.61 3.39
C LEU A 204 -0.88 12.08 3.04
N PRO A 205 0.15 12.77 3.57
CA PRO A 205 0.44 14.13 3.11
C PRO A 205 0.98 14.16 1.67
N TYR A 206 1.56 13.04 1.21
CA TYR A 206 2.06 12.87 -0.14
C TYR A 206 2.33 11.40 -0.46
N LEU A 207 2.09 11.00 -1.71
CA LEU A 207 2.61 9.75 -2.28
C LEU A 207 4.08 9.96 -2.69
N LYS A 208 4.99 9.28 -1.99
CA LYS A 208 6.44 9.39 -2.21
C LYS A 208 6.88 8.69 -3.49
N PRO A 209 8.02 9.09 -4.09
CA PRO A 209 8.67 8.30 -5.15
C PRO A 209 8.88 6.84 -4.70
N PHE A 210 8.68 5.90 -5.61
CA PHE A 210 8.86 4.46 -5.40
C PHE A 210 7.95 3.84 -4.31
N THR A 211 6.83 4.48 -3.98
CA THR A 211 5.85 3.95 -3.01
C THR A 211 5.37 2.55 -3.42
N PHE A 212 5.09 2.34 -4.70
CA PHE A 212 4.57 1.08 -5.26
C PHE A 212 5.62 0.23 -5.97
N ARG A 213 6.91 0.58 -5.85
CA ARG A 213 7.99 -0.15 -6.53
C ARG A 213 8.06 -1.59 -6.05
N GLY A 214 8.23 -2.51 -7.00
CA GLY A 214 8.37 -3.94 -6.75
C GLY A 214 7.06 -4.71 -6.73
N LEU A 215 5.90 -4.04 -6.84
CA LEU A 215 4.65 -4.71 -7.18
C LEU A 215 4.73 -5.27 -8.61
N SER A 216 4.66 -6.59 -8.75
CA SER A 216 4.58 -7.26 -10.04
C SER A 216 3.36 -8.16 -10.09
N HIS A 217 2.80 -8.35 -11.29
CA HIS A 217 1.64 -9.22 -11.57
C HIS A 217 0.50 -9.05 -10.56
N VAL A 218 0.10 -7.79 -10.33
CA VAL A 218 -1.00 -7.48 -9.43
C VAL A 218 -2.30 -7.52 -10.21
N HIS A 219 -3.24 -8.39 -9.85
CA HIS A 219 -4.51 -8.44 -10.59
C HIS A 219 -5.37 -7.19 -10.32
N ILE A 220 -5.52 -6.77 -9.07
CA ILE A 220 -6.17 -5.49 -8.71
C ILE A 220 -5.33 -4.77 -7.64
N LEU A 221 -4.92 -3.54 -7.96
CA LEU A 221 -4.40 -2.55 -7.02
C LEU A 221 -5.46 -1.47 -6.83
N GLY A 222 -6.15 -1.50 -5.69
CA GLY A 222 -7.18 -0.53 -5.34
C GLY A 222 -6.72 0.41 -4.24
N ILE A 223 -6.87 1.71 -4.46
CA ILE A 223 -6.68 2.75 -3.46
C ILE A 223 -7.98 3.53 -3.37
N HIS A 224 -8.65 3.48 -2.21
CA HIS A 224 -9.96 4.10 -2.08
C HIS A 224 -10.23 4.81 -0.75
N ASP A 225 -11.18 5.74 -0.79
CA ASP A 225 -11.67 6.50 0.36
C ASP A 225 -10.50 7.07 1.22
N SER A 226 -9.47 7.59 0.55
CA SER A 226 -8.22 8.04 1.17
C SER A 226 -7.91 9.52 0.85
N ASP A 227 -7.16 10.17 1.72
CA ASP A 227 -6.44 11.40 1.40
C ASP A 227 -5.03 11.02 0.92
N LEU A 228 -4.75 11.25 -0.35
CA LEU A 228 -3.47 10.92 -0.96
C LEU A 228 -2.49 12.11 -0.94
N GLY A 229 -2.97 13.29 -0.53
CA GLY A 229 -2.19 14.52 -0.54
C GLY A 229 -1.62 14.81 -1.92
N VAL A 230 -0.33 15.10 -1.99
CA VAL A 230 0.37 15.40 -3.24
C VAL A 230 0.95 14.13 -3.89
N ILE A 231 0.59 13.87 -5.16
CA ILE A 231 1.23 12.82 -5.96
C ILE A 231 2.57 13.35 -6.49
N ARG A 232 3.69 12.84 -5.95
CA ARG A 232 5.05 13.25 -6.33
C ARG A 232 5.58 12.46 -7.54
N PRO A 233 6.59 13.00 -8.25
CA PRO A 233 7.27 12.28 -9.33
C PRO A 233 7.76 10.90 -8.92
N GLY A 234 7.58 9.94 -9.81
CA GLY A 234 7.95 8.54 -9.58
C GLY A 234 7.12 7.79 -8.53
N ALA A 235 5.98 8.31 -8.05
CA ALA A 235 5.16 7.62 -7.04
C ALA A 235 4.72 6.20 -7.46
N PHE A 236 4.41 6.04 -8.74
CA PHE A 236 4.00 4.78 -9.39
C PHE A 236 5.14 4.09 -10.17
N GLU A 237 6.38 4.53 -9.96
CA GLU A 237 7.53 3.97 -10.67
C GLU A 237 7.87 2.56 -10.17
N GLY A 238 8.15 1.65 -11.11
CA GLY A 238 8.63 0.31 -10.81
C GLY A 238 7.55 -0.71 -10.41
N MET A 239 6.26 -0.38 -10.56
CA MET A 239 5.18 -1.37 -10.59
C MET A 239 5.03 -1.96 -12.00
N THR A 240 4.78 -3.25 -12.15
CA THR A 240 4.73 -3.93 -13.46
C THR A 240 3.59 -4.93 -13.53
N GLN A 241 3.02 -5.13 -14.72
CA GLN A 241 1.95 -6.12 -14.97
C GLN A 241 0.74 -5.92 -14.04
N ILE A 242 0.19 -4.72 -14.04
CA ILE A 242 -0.97 -4.38 -13.22
C ILE A 242 -2.25 -4.65 -14.02
N GLY A 243 -3.14 -5.53 -13.55
CA GLY A 243 -4.43 -5.75 -14.21
C GLY A 243 -5.29 -4.51 -14.13
N VAL A 244 -5.78 -4.20 -12.94
CA VAL A 244 -6.60 -3.01 -12.67
C VAL A 244 -5.91 -2.11 -11.66
N LEU A 245 -5.66 -0.86 -12.03
CA LEU A 245 -5.32 0.21 -11.10
C LEU A 245 -6.58 1.03 -10.83
N SER A 246 -7.09 0.98 -9.61
CA SER A 246 -8.32 1.68 -9.22
C SER A 246 -8.00 2.76 -8.18
N LEU A 247 -8.18 4.02 -8.57
CA LEU A 247 -8.15 5.18 -7.70
C LEU A 247 -9.59 5.66 -7.54
N LYS A 248 -10.21 5.34 -6.39
CA LYS A 248 -11.63 5.62 -6.15
C LYS A 248 -11.85 6.49 -4.92
N ASN A 249 -12.69 7.53 -5.03
CA ASN A 249 -13.10 8.34 -3.86
C ASN A 249 -11.93 8.93 -3.07
N ASN A 250 -10.82 9.28 -3.74
CA ASN A 250 -9.68 9.86 -3.05
C ASN A 250 -9.70 11.39 -3.12
N LYS A 251 -9.20 12.02 -2.08
CA LYS A 251 -8.79 13.43 -2.10
C LYS A 251 -7.35 13.52 -2.58
N ILE A 252 -7.10 14.34 -3.60
CA ILE A 252 -5.78 14.58 -4.16
C ILE A 252 -5.56 16.09 -4.13
N ASP A 253 -4.59 16.53 -3.33
CA ASP A 253 -4.31 17.97 -3.18
C ASP A 253 -3.70 18.53 -4.48
N ALA A 254 -2.69 17.84 -5.02
CA ALA A 254 -2.07 18.21 -6.29
C ALA A 254 -1.41 17.01 -6.97
N ILE A 255 -1.32 17.06 -8.30
CA ILE A 255 -0.55 16.12 -9.11
C ILE A 255 0.69 16.85 -9.61
N GLN A 256 1.85 16.58 -8.99
CA GLN A 256 3.13 17.07 -9.52
C GLN A 256 3.55 16.25 -10.74
N GLU A 257 3.39 14.92 -10.66
CA GLU A 257 3.54 14.02 -11.79
C GLU A 257 2.76 12.72 -11.52
N LEU A 258 1.91 12.33 -12.48
CA LEU A 258 1.28 11.03 -12.56
C LEU A 258 1.81 10.35 -13.83
N SER A 259 2.89 9.57 -13.68
CA SER A 259 3.53 8.86 -14.80
C SER A 259 3.19 7.38 -14.77
N LEU A 260 2.36 6.96 -15.72
CA LEU A 260 2.07 5.57 -16.05
C LEU A 260 2.71 5.27 -17.42
N ARG A 261 3.69 4.37 -17.43
CA ARG A 261 4.54 4.03 -18.57
C ARG A 261 4.18 2.64 -19.13
N PRO A 262 4.57 2.32 -20.38
CA PRO A 262 4.26 1.02 -20.98
C PRO A 262 4.78 -0.19 -20.19
N ALA A 263 5.83 0.00 -19.40
CA ALA A 263 6.36 -1.02 -18.50
C ALA A 263 5.35 -1.43 -17.39
N ASN A 264 4.43 -0.54 -16.99
CA ASN A 264 3.41 -0.86 -16.00
C ASN A 264 2.39 -1.88 -16.53
N ARG A 265 2.15 -1.94 -17.85
CA ARG A 265 1.19 -2.83 -18.53
C ARG A 265 -0.18 -2.85 -17.82
N ILE A 266 -0.76 -1.65 -17.65
CA ILE A 266 -2.04 -1.50 -16.96
C ILE A 266 -3.16 -1.86 -17.94
N LYS A 267 -4.00 -2.86 -17.62
CA LYS A 267 -5.15 -3.14 -18.49
C LYS A 267 -6.23 -2.09 -18.29
N VAL A 268 -6.63 -1.83 -17.05
CA VAL A 268 -7.68 -0.86 -16.75
C VAL A 268 -7.20 0.14 -15.70
N LEU A 269 -7.29 1.43 -16.03
CA LEU A 269 -7.17 2.52 -15.06
C LEU A 269 -8.57 3.06 -14.76
N THR A 270 -9.04 2.86 -13.53
CA THR A 270 -10.26 3.50 -13.04
C THR A 270 -9.88 4.70 -12.17
N PHE A 271 -10.28 5.89 -12.60
CA PHE A 271 -10.14 7.13 -11.85
C PHE A 271 -11.55 7.66 -11.57
N ARG A 272 -12.12 7.30 -10.41
CA ARG A 272 -13.55 7.54 -10.13
C ARG A 272 -13.80 8.24 -8.81
N GLY A 273 -14.68 9.23 -8.79
CA GLY A 273 -15.11 9.84 -7.53
C GLY A 273 -14.00 10.64 -6.82
N ASN A 274 -12.87 10.90 -7.48
CA ASN A 274 -11.76 11.61 -6.86
C ASN A 274 -12.02 13.12 -6.85
N HIS A 275 -11.49 13.81 -5.84
CA HIS A 275 -11.53 15.26 -5.71
C HIS A 275 -10.12 15.80 -5.88
N LEU A 276 -9.86 16.48 -6.99
CA LEU A 276 -8.57 17.12 -7.26
C LEU A 276 -8.66 18.60 -6.89
N LEU A 277 -7.81 19.08 -5.98
CA LEU A 277 -7.88 20.47 -5.51
C LEU A 277 -7.14 21.47 -6.40
N GLU A 278 -6.13 21.03 -7.15
CA GLU A 278 -5.35 21.87 -8.06
C GLU A 278 -5.30 21.31 -9.49
N THR A 279 -5.48 22.19 -10.48
CA THR A 279 -5.35 21.82 -11.90
C THR A 279 -3.91 21.38 -12.19
N PRO A 280 -3.68 20.16 -12.74
CA PRO A 280 -2.35 19.69 -13.06
C PRO A 280 -1.65 20.61 -14.06
N ARG A 281 -0.32 20.76 -13.93
CA ARG A 281 0.46 21.48 -14.95
C ARG A 281 0.47 20.69 -16.25
N SER A 282 0.65 21.38 -17.38
CA SER A 282 0.86 20.71 -18.67
C SER A 282 2.03 19.71 -18.58
N GLY A 283 1.82 18.48 -19.05
CA GLY A 283 2.78 17.40 -18.97
C GLY A 283 2.89 16.69 -17.61
N ALA A 284 2.18 17.14 -16.56
CA ALA A 284 2.20 16.46 -15.26
C ALA A 284 1.53 15.08 -15.32
N VAL A 285 0.54 14.89 -16.21
CA VAL A 285 -0.14 13.60 -16.37
C VAL A 285 0.36 12.92 -17.64
N ILE A 286 0.98 11.75 -17.46
CA ILE A 286 1.55 10.95 -18.54
C ILE A 286 0.92 9.56 -18.42
N ILE A 287 0.05 9.22 -19.37
CA ILE A 287 -0.62 7.91 -19.43
C ILE A 287 -0.21 7.24 -20.74
N GLN A 288 0.71 6.28 -20.63
CA GLN A 288 1.27 5.52 -21.74
C GLN A 288 1.23 4.04 -21.35
N GLY A 289 0.48 3.20 -22.08
CA GLY A 289 0.35 1.77 -21.78
C GLY A 289 -0.71 1.41 -20.74
N VAL A 290 -1.78 2.21 -20.69
CA VAL A 290 -3.09 1.83 -20.17
C VAL A 290 -3.96 1.40 -21.36
N GLU A 291 -4.58 0.21 -21.31
CA GLU A 291 -5.46 -0.26 -22.40
C GLU A 291 -6.84 0.39 -22.35
N GLU A 292 -7.43 0.49 -21.16
CA GLU A 292 -8.73 1.11 -20.89
C GLU A 292 -8.62 2.15 -19.78
N LEU A 293 -8.97 3.39 -20.08
CA LEU A 293 -9.03 4.50 -19.15
C LEU A 293 -10.50 4.86 -18.89
N ASN A 294 -10.91 4.90 -17.62
CA ASN A 294 -12.25 5.28 -17.20
C ASN A 294 -12.18 6.42 -16.18
N VAL A 295 -12.64 7.61 -16.55
CA VAL A 295 -12.57 8.83 -15.73
C VAL A 295 -13.97 9.41 -15.52
N ILE A 296 -14.64 9.01 -14.44
CA ILE A 296 -16.04 9.36 -14.16
C ILE A 296 -16.28 9.79 -12.71
N ASP A 297 -17.32 10.57 -12.49
CA ASP A 297 -17.75 11.08 -11.19
C ASP A 297 -16.67 11.86 -10.43
N ASN A 298 -15.62 12.37 -11.10
CA ASN A 298 -14.58 13.15 -10.44
C ASN A 298 -14.97 14.61 -10.34
N HIS A 299 -14.38 15.29 -9.36
CA HIS A 299 -14.50 16.73 -9.19
C HIS A 299 -13.13 17.36 -9.43
N PHE A 300 -13.05 18.22 -10.44
CA PHE A 300 -11.81 18.91 -10.83
C PHE A 300 -11.96 20.43 -10.71
N PRO A 301 -10.85 21.17 -10.62
CA PRO A 301 -10.91 22.63 -10.67
C PRO A 301 -11.28 23.11 -12.07
N CYS A 302 -12.35 23.89 -12.17
CA CYS A 302 -12.80 24.57 -13.37
C CYS A 302 -12.39 26.04 -13.30
N ASP A 303 -11.08 26.25 -13.13
CA ASP A 303 -10.44 27.57 -13.08
C ASP A 303 -9.87 27.97 -14.45
N CYS A 304 -9.11 29.06 -14.48
CA CYS A 304 -8.45 29.56 -15.68
C CYS A 304 -7.51 28.57 -16.37
N ARG A 305 -7.09 27.49 -15.69
CA ARG A 305 -6.18 26.49 -16.23
C ARG A 305 -6.91 25.25 -16.73
N ILE A 306 -8.24 25.23 -16.76
CA ILE A 306 -9.04 24.06 -17.15
C ILE A 306 -8.60 23.42 -18.49
N HIS A 307 -8.15 24.21 -19.46
CA HIS A 307 -7.63 23.69 -20.73
C HIS A 307 -6.45 22.72 -20.54
N THR A 308 -5.58 22.95 -19.55
CA THR A 308 -4.47 22.04 -19.26
C THR A 308 -4.94 20.65 -18.81
N LEU A 309 -6.12 20.56 -18.17
CA LEU A 309 -6.75 19.29 -17.80
C LEU A 309 -7.46 18.67 -19.01
N LEU A 310 -8.21 19.47 -19.78
CA LEU A 310 -8.96 19.00 -20.95
C LEU A 310 -8.04 18.52 -22.09
N ASP A 311 -6.83 19.08 -22.20
CA ASP A 311 -5.82 18.62 -23.15
C ASP A 311 -4.97 17.47 -22.59
N SER A 312 -5.16 17.12 -21.31
CA SER A 312 -4.40 16.05 -20.67
C SER A 312 -4.93 14.66 -21.05
N PRO A 313 -4.10 13.61 -20.93
CA PRO A 313 -4.55 12.24 -21.15
C PRO A 313 -5.73 11.79 -20.27
N LEU A 314 -6.02 12.47 -19.15
CA LEU A 314 -7.19 12.14 -18.31
C LEU A 314 -8.52 12.44 -19.01
N ALA A 315 -8.54 13.41 -19.93
CA ALA A 315 -9.75 13.76 -20.68
C ALA A 315 -9.96 12.88 -21.92
N ASN A 316 -8.93 12.13 -22.34
CA ASN A 316 -8.97 11.20 -23.47
C ASN A 316 -9.49 9.83 -23.02
N ASP A 317 -10.73 9.78 -22.53
CA ASP A 317 -11.40 8.54 -22.14
C ASP A 317 -11.52 7.59 -23.34
N THR A 318 -11.08 6.35 -23.17
CA THR A 318 -11.08 5.32 -24.23
C THR A 318 -12.43 4.63 -24.39
N THR A 319 -13.34 4.80 -23.43
CA THR A 319 -14.65 4.13 -23.39
C THR A 319 -15.71 4.81 -24.28
N GLY A 320 -15.37 5.93 -24.92
CA GLY A 320 -16.29 6.70 -25.77
C GLY A 320 -17.33 7.52 -24.99
N ILE A 321 -17.18 7.59 -23.66
CA ILE A 321 -17.98 8.44 -22.78
C ILE A 321 -17.40 9.86 -22.82
N ASP A 322 -18.26 10.87 -22.98
CA ASP A 322 -17.82 12.26 -22.93
C ASP A 322 -17.35 12.63 -21.51
N PHE A 323 -16.07 12.98 -21.39
CA PHE A 323 -15.43 13.39 -20.15
C PHE A 323 -16.20 14.52 -19.45
N ARG A 324 -16.70 15.52 -20.19
CA ARG A 324 -17.40 16.68 -19.60
C ARG A 324 -18.75 16.28 -19.01
N SER A 325 -19.47 15.35 -19.64
CA SER A 325 -20.77 14.88 -19.15
C SER A 325 -20.71 14.04 -17.87
N LYS A 326 -19.54 13.48 -17.53
CA LYS A 326 -19.37 12.57 -16.39
C LYS A 326 -18.48 13.11 -15.28
N ASN A 327 -18.00 14.34 -15.39
CA ASN A 327 -17.18 14.96 -14.36
C ASN A 327 -17.72 16.33 -13.98
N TYR A 328 -17.37 16.75 -12.78
CA TYR A 328 -17.95 17.91 -12.09
C TYR A 328 -16.85 18.91 -11.74
N CYS A 329 -17.25 20.14 -11.49
CA CYS A 329 -16.35 21.18 -11.00
C CYS A 329 -16.31 21.20 -9.47
N ILE A 330 -15.12 21.39 -8.87
CA ILE A 330 -14.96 21.59 -7.42
C ILE A 330 -14.70 23.05 -7.05
N SER A 331 -14.12 23.81 -7.98
CA SER A 331 -13.74 25.20 -7.81
C SER A 331 -13.85 25.95 -9.14
N PRO A 332 -14.04 27.28 -9.11
CA PRO A 332 -14.30 28.10 -7.94
C PRO A 332 -15.68 27.80 -7.32
N LEU A 333 -15.99 28.38 -6.16
CA LEU A 333 -17.15 27.99 -5.33
C LEU A 333 -18.49 28.13 -6.07
N GLU A 334 -18.57 29.06 -7.02
CA GLU A 334 -19.78 29.40 -7.79
C GLU A 334 -20.22 28.29 -8.75
N VAL A 335 -19.28 27.41 -9.13
CA VAL A 335 -19.53 26.27 -10.03
C VAL A 335 -19.33 24.92 -9.34
N ASN A 336 -19.06 24.92 -8.04
CA ASN A 336 -18.87 23.69 -7.28
C ASN A 336 -20.09 22.76 -7.38
N GLY A 337 -19.84 21.49 -7.72
CA GLY A 337 -20.83 20.44 -7.92
C GLY A 337 -21.57 20.48 -9.27
N LYS A 338 -21.37 21.51 -10.11
CA LYS A 338 -21.97 21.55 -11.46
C LYS A 338 -21.25 20.59 -12.39
N ALA A 339 -22.01 19.96 -13.30
CA ALA A 339 -21.43 19.13 -14.35
C ALA A 339 -20.63 20.02 -15.31
N MET A 340 -19.48 19.52 -15.77
CA MET A 340 -18.62 20.25 -16.71
C MET A 340 -19.31 20.53 -18.04
N SER A 341 -20.23 19.65 -18.47
CA SER A 341 -21.04 19.83 -19.69
C SER A 341 -21.98 21.03 -19.64
N ASP A 342 -22.36 21.48 -18.44
CA ASP A 342 -23.35 22.55 -18.24
C ASP A 342 -22.70 23.94 -18.24
N LEU A 343 -21.38 24.00 -18.37
CA LEU A 343 -20.58 25.21 -18.26
C LEU A 343 -19.90 25.55 -19.59
N ASP A 344 -19.78 26.85 -19.86
CA ASP A 344 -18.92 27.35 -20.92
C ASP A 344 -17.45 27.37 -20.44
N LEU A 345 -16.82 26.20 -20.46
CA LEU A 345 -15.43 26.02 -20.04
C LEU A 345 -14.44 26.80 -20.92
N ASP A 346 -14.80 27.07 -22.18
CA ASP A 346 -13.93 27.81 -23.10
C ASP A 346 -13.87 29.29 -22.74
N SER A 347 -14.95 29.87 -22.22
CA SER A 347 -14.92 31.22 -21.64
C SER A 347 -14.18 31.26 -20.31
N ILE A 348 -14.37 30.26 -19.45
CA ILE A 348 -13.69 30.17 -18.14
C ILE A 348 -12.17 30.04 -18.30
N GLY A 349 -11.69 29.29 -19.29
CA GLY A 349 -10.26 29.08 -19.52
C GLY A 349 -9.50 30.26 -20.13
N ARG A 350 -10.17 31.33 -20.58
CA ARG A 350 -9.53 32.49 -21.27
C ARG A 350 -8.95 33.56 -20.36
N CYS A 351 -8.78 33.33 -19.05
CA CYS A 351 -8.41 34.41 -18.12
C CYS A 351 -7.06 35.10 -18.45
N GLN A 352 -6.11 34.43 -19.11
CA GLN A 352 -4.83 35.05 -19.51
C GLN A 352 -4.95 36.07 -20.66
N GLU A 353 -5.93 35.90 -21.56
CA GLU A 353 -6.19 36.89 -22.62
C GLU A 353 -6.82 38.17 -22.07
N GLN A 354 -7.59 38.07 -20.99
CA GLN A 354 -8.21 39.24 -20.35
C GLN A 354 -7.21 40.06 -19.52
N VAL A 355 -6.23 39.42 -18.85
CA VAL A 355 -5.19 40.14 -18.09
C VAL A 355 -4.24 40.90 -19.03
N THR A 356 -3.87 40.31 -20.17
CA THR A 356 -3.03 41.01 -21.17
C THR A 356 -3.78 42.13 -21.89
N ARG A 357 -5.07 41.95 -22.24
CA ARG A 357 -5.90 43.04 -22.77
C ARG A 357 -6.14 44.16 -21.75
N GLY A 358 -6.43 43.84 -20.49
CA GLY A 358 -6.61 44.84 -19.44
C GLY A 358 -5.36 45.69 -19.22
N ASN A 359 -4.17 45.09 -19.28
CA ASN A 359 -2.90 45.83 -19.19
C ASN A 359 -2.59 46.66 -20.46
N LEU A 360 -3.02 46.22 -21.64
CA LEU A 360 -2.92 46.97 -22.90
C LEU A 360 -3.92 48.13 -22.99
N GLU A 361 -5.13 47.97 -22.44
CA GLU A 361 -6.17 49.01 -22.38
C GLU A 361 -5.88 50.03 -21.27
N ALA A 362 -5.32 49.61 -20.14
CA ALA A 362 -4.81 50.52 -19.11
C ALA A 362 -3.62 51.37 -19.60
N SER A 363 -2.78 50.81 -20.48
CA SER A 363 -1.68 51.55 -21.13
C SER A 363 -2.19 52.57 -22.18
N LYS A 364 -3.31 52.29 -22.86
CA LYS A 364 -3.95 53.24 -23.80
C LYS A 364 -4.76 54.35 -23.10
N GLY A 365 -5.09 54.20 -21.82
CA GLY A 365 -5.82 55.21 -21.03
C GLY A 365 -4.95 56.32 -20.42
N SER A 366 -3.62 56.28 -20.55
CA SER A 366 -2.70 57.22 -19.89
C SER A 366 -2.01 58.23 -20.84
N ALA A 367 -2.48 58.40 -22.07
CA ALA A 367 -1.89 59.35 -23.01
C ALA A 367 -2.75 60.61 -23.18
N HIS A 368 -2.81 61.49 -22.18
CA HIS A 368 -3.02 62.93 -22.41
C HIS A 368 -2.33 63.82 -21.36
N SER A 369 -1.45 64.67 -21.91
CA SER A 369 -0.88 65.93 -21.39
C SER A 369 -0.14 65.95 -20.06
N GLY A 370 1.19 66.04 -20.13
CA GLY A 370 2.06 66.52 -19.05
C GLY A 370 3.54 66.50 -19.40
N GLY A 371 4.06 67.64 -19.85
CA GLY A 371 5.45 68.12 -19.72
C GLY A 371 6.62 67.14 -19.86
N ILE A 372 7.38 67.29 -20.96
CA ILE A 372 8.76 66.80 -21.09
C ILE A 372 9.64 67.57 -20.09
N GLU A 373 10.26 66.87 -19.14
CA GLU A 373 11.56 67.27 -18.58
C GLU A 373 12.51 66.07 -18.68
N THR A 374 13.54 66.27 -19.48
CA THR A 374 14.63 65.37 -19.79
C THR A 374 15.61 65.25 -18.62
N TYR A 375 15.91 64.03 -18.17
CA TYR A 375 17.24 63.72 -17.64
C TYR A 375 17.78 62.44 -18.28
N LEU A 376 18.96 62.62 -18.88
CA LEU A 376 19.72 61.66 -19.67
C LEU A 376 20.15 60.44 -18.84
N LEU A 377 19.92 59.25 -19.38
CA LEU A 377 20.72 58.05 -19.08
C LEU A 377 21.41 57.66 -20.38
N SER A 378 22.71 57.93 -20.46
CA SER A 378 23.55 57.45 -21.55
C SER A 378 24.08 56.06 -21.24
N ASP A 379 23.84 55.16 -22.17
CA ASP A 379 24.37 53.81 -22.28
C ASP A 379 25.88 53.71 -22.05
N SER A 380 26.33 52.58 -21.49
CA SER A 380 27.19 51.60 -22.18
C SER A 380 28.01 50.71 -21.20
N VAL A 381 28.26 49.47 -21.66
CA VAL A 381 29.35 48.54 -21.26
C VAL A 381 28.99 47.37 -20.31
N ILE A 382 28.20 46.45 -20.82
CA ILE A 382 28.58 45.07 -21.24
C ILE A 382 29.95 44.50 -20.75
N ILE A 383 29.86 43.32 -20.08
CA ILE A 383 30.76 42.13 -20.10
C ILE A 383 32.01 42.02 -19.19
N VAL A 384 31.92 41.04 -18.29
CA VAL A 384 32.90 39.99 -17.88
C VAL A 384 34.26 40.41 -17.34
N TYR A 385 34.51 40.09 -16.06
CA TYR A 385 35.79 39.49 -15.63
C TYR A 385 35.59 38.50 -14.45
N LEU A 386 36.37 37.42 -14.55
CA LEU A 386 36.42 36.19 -13.75
C LEU A 386 36.82 36.34 -12.26
N LEU A 387 36.30 35.39 -11.47
CA LEU A 387 36.89 34.61 -10.36
C LEU A 387 37.69 35.25 -9.20
N ALA A 388 37.54 34.59 -8.04
CA ALA A 388 38.17 34.78 -6.72
C ALA A 388 37.52 35.89 -5.88
N VAL A 389 36.96 35.64 -4.70
CA VAL A 389 37.60 35.01 -3.53
C VAL A 389 36.55 34.37 -2.63
N LEU A 390 36.71 33.07 -2.35
CA LEU A 390 36.30 32.44 -1.09
C LEU A 390 37.25 32.93 0.00
N TYR A 391 36.76 33.63 1.03
CA TYR A 391 37.25 33.52 2.42
C TYR A 391 36.41 34.38 3.39
N ASN A 392 36.00 33.77 4.51
CA ASN A 392 35.49 34.35 5.76
C ASN A 392 34.09 35.00 5.81
N ARG A 393 33.06 34.22 6.18
CA ARG A 393 32.71 33.94 7.59
C ARG A 393 31.71 32.80 7.70
#